data_AF-A0A517I747-F1
#
_entry.id   AF-A0A517I747-F1
#
_cell.length_a   1.000
_cell.length_b   1.000
_cell.length_c   1.000
_cell.angle_alpha   90.00
_cell.angle_beta   90.00
_cell.angle_gamma   90.00
#
_symmetry.space_group_name_H-M   'P 1'
#
loop_
_entity.id
_entity.type
_entity.pdbx_description
1 polymer ?
#
loop_
_entity_poly.entity_id
_entity_poly.type
_entity_poly.pdbx_seq_one_letter_code
_entity_poly.pdbx_strand_id
1 'polypeptide(L)'
;MKIVSFHRDTPFTEILSDLKTKVLTKTERLPWRCYDDLSCLCVKQKTFEQHEELFRRYKALVEENITVSVHAEGEDEIPWGVRYVGAQKLWRKGRGAGVKVAVIDTGISREHFDLRDQIKGGVQLVRGKQNGHGTHVAGIIVAEMNQRGIVGVSPEAHLYDVRAFDHEGQSSLSTILQALQWSIANKMDVINMSFGMPQYSEAMARAVNRAHQQGIVLVASAGNGGGEVEYPARYDGVLGVSAIDQTGKLASFSARGKGANMKAPGVDILSTWPGNQFKKLNGTSMAAPHVAGLKALEIGRKRK
;
A
#
# COMPACT_ATOMS: atom_id res chain seq x y z
N MET A 1 -16.38 -3.62 -27.01
CA MET A 1 -16.26 -3.58 -28.49
C MET A 1 -16.13 -5.02 -28.94
N LYS A 2 -16.58 -5.33 -30.15
CA LYS A 2 -16.46 -6.65 -30.75
C LYS A 2 -15.42 -6.62 -31.87
N ILE A 3 -14.63 -7.68 -31.97
CA ILE A 3 -13.78 -7.95 -33.12
C ILE A 3 -14.58 -8.90 -34.03
N VAL A 4 -14.84 -8.48 -35.27
CA VAL A 4 -15.61 -9.23 -36.25
C VAL A 4 -14.69 -9.57 -37.41
N SER A 5 -14.25 -10.82 -37.47
CA SER A 5 -13.25 -11.33 -38.40
C SER A 5 -13.93 -12.13 -39.51
N PHE A 6 -13.65 -11.79 -40.76
CA PHE A 6 -14.24 -12.42 -41.94
C PHE A 6 -13.27 -13.44 -42.54
N HIS A 7 -13.81 -14.48 -43.16
CA HIS A 7 -12.98 -15.50 -43.81
C HIS A 7 -12.17 -14.89 -44.95
N ARG A 8 -10.89 -15.26 -45.07
CA ARG A 8 -9.96 -14.68 -46.07
C ARG A 8 -10.41 -14.85 -47.52
N ASP A 9 -11.15 -15.93 -47.80
CA ASP A 9 -11.68 -16.22 -49.13
C ASP A 9 -12.97 -15.44 -49.46
N THR A 10 -13.49 -14.63 -48.52
CA THR A 10 -14.68 -13.81 -48.77
C THR A 10 -14.24 -12.40 -49.21
N PRO A 11 -14.83 -11.80 -50.27
CA PRO A 11 -14.44 -10.47 -50.73
C PRO A 11 -14.73 -9.38 -49.69
N PHE A 12 -13.76 -9.10 -48.81
CA PHE A 12 -13.96 -8.21 -47.66
C PHE A 12 -14.38 -6.80 -48.07
N THR A 13 -13.90 -6.31 -49.21
CA THR A 13 -14.29 -5.02 -49.80
C THR A 13 -15.77 -4.95 -50.15
N GLU A 14 -16.35 -6.04 -50.66
CA GLU A 14 -17.78 -6.13 -50.98
C GLU A 14 -18.63 -6.20 -49.72
N ILE A 15 -18.19 -7.00 -48.74
CA ILE A 15 -18.83 -7.08 -47.42
C ILE A 15 -18.86 -5.70 -46.77
N LEU A 16 -17.73 -5.00 -46.77
CA LEU A 16 -17.60 -3.67 -46.18
C LEU A 16 -18.52 -2.65 -46.87
N SER A 17 -18.67 -2.73 -48.20
CA SER A 17 -19.58 -1.88 -48.97
C SER A 17 -21.05 -2.11 -48.59
N ASP A 18 -21.46 -3.37 -48.49
CA ASP A 18 -22.81 -3.75 -48.09
C ASP A 18 -23.12 -3.33 -46.64
N LEU A 19 -22.19 -3.60 -45.71
CA LEU A 19 -22.32 -3.19 -44.32
C LEU A 19 -22.42 -1.66 -44.18
N LYS A 20 -21.60 -0.90 -44.91
CA LYS A 20 -21.70 0.57 -44.92
C LYS A 20 -23.08 1.02 -45.38
N THR A 21 -23.64 0.39 -46.40
CA THR A 21 -24.97 0.76 -46.94
C THR A 21 -26.09 0.47 -45.95
N LYS A 22 -25.99 -0.63 -45.20
CA LYS A 22 -27.06 -1.11 -44.30
C LYS A 22 -26.97 -0.57 -42.87
N VAL A 23 -25.79 -0.17 -42.42
CA VAL A 23 -25.56 0.28 -41.04
C VAL A 23 -25.42 1.81 -40.93
N LEU A 24 -24.94 2.49 -41.98
CA LEU A 24 -24.80 3.95 -41.91
C LEU A 24 -26.14 4.64 -42.14
N THR A 25 -26.52 5.50 -41.19
CA THR A 25 -27.51 6.55 -41.45
C THR A 25 -26.79 7.77 -42.05
N LYS A 26 -27.50 8.60 -42.82
CA LYS A 26 -26.96 9.63 -43.74
C LYS A 26 -26.00 10.69 -43.14
N THR A 27 -25.64 10.64 -41.85
CA THR A 27 -24.94 11.72 -41.15
C THR A 27 -23.83 11.31 -40.17
N GLU A 28 -23.32 10.08 -40.13
CA GLU A 28 -22.32 9.70 -39.09
C GLU A 28 -20.98 9.12 -39.58
N ARG A 29 -19.94 9.34 -38.75
CA ARG A 29 -18.64 8.65 -38.80
C ARG A 29 -18.85 7.14 -38.70
N LEU A 30 -18.01 6.36 -39.38
CA LEU A 30 -18.06 4.89 -39.36
C LEU A 30 -18.14 4.36 -37.90
N PRO A 31 -19.12 3.50 -37.57
CA PRO A 31 -19.32 3.01 -36.20
C PRO A 31 -18.35 1.88 -35.81
N TRP A 32 -17.39 1.58 -36.68
CA TRP A 32 -16.32 0.60 -36.49
C TRP A 32 -14.99 1.13 -37.01
N ARG A 33 -13.89 0.55 -36.51
CA ARG A 33 -12.58 0.64 -37.15
C ARG A 33 -12.41 -0.52 -38.12
N CYS A 34 -11.80 -0.25 -39.27
CA CYS A 34 -11.57 -1.21 -40.33
C CYS A 34 -10.10 -1.62 -40.38
N TYR A 35 -9.85 -2.92 -40.51
CA TYR A 35 -8.53 -3.52 -40.70
C TYR A 35 -8.59 -4.35 -41.98
N ASP A 36 -8.41 -3.69 -43.12
CA ASP A 36 -8.64 -4.27 -44.46
C ASP A 36 -7.70 -5.45 -44.75
N ASP A 37 -6.44 -5.32 -44.35
CA ASP A 37 -5.39 -6.34 -44.47
C ASP A 37 -5.68 -7.61 -43.64
N LEU A 38 -6.42 -7.46 -42.54
CA LEU A 38 -6.82 -8.56 -41.66
C LEU A 38 -8.24 -9.05 -41.91
N SER A 39 -8.98 -8.44 -42.86
CA SER A 39 -10.39 -8.72 -43.11
C SER A 39 -11.21 -8.69 -41.81
N CYS A 40 -11.03 -7.62 -41.02
CA CYS A 40 -11.57 -7.51 -39.67
C CYS A 40 -12.15 -6.12 -39.36
N LEU A 41 -13.22 -6.09 -38.56
CA LEU A 41 -13.84 -4.87 -38.04
C LEU A 41 -13.80 -4.85 -36.51
N CYS A 42 -13.41 -3.72 -35.93
CA CYS A 42 -13.61 -3.46 -34.50
C CYS A 42 -14.86 -2.60 -34.32
N VAL A 43 -15.97 -3.24 -33.94
CA VAL A 43 -17.32 -2.68 -33.88
C VAL A 43 -17.68 -2.27 -32.44
N LYS A 44 -18.34 -1.12 -32.27
CA LYS A 44 -18.90 -0.76 -30.95
C LYS A 44 -19.96 -1.78 -30.53
N GLN A 45 -20.01 -2.10 -29.23
CA GLN A 45 -20.93 -3.09 -28.67
C GLN A 45 -22.38 -2.87 -29.12
N LYS A 46 -22.89 -1.65 -28.90
CA LYS A 46 -24.24 -1.24 -29.27
C LYS A 46 -24.53 -1.41 -30.76
N THR A 47 -23.58 -1.11 -31.63
CA THR A 47 -23.75 -1.26 -33.09
C THR A 47 -23.75 -2.72 -33.51
N PHE A 48 -22.93 -3.55 -32.88
CA PHE A 48 -22.95 -4.98 -33.14
C PHE A 48 -24.29 -5.60 -32.74
N GLU A 49 -24.79 -5.30 -31.53
CA GLU A 49 -26.09 -5.81 -31.02
C GLU A 49 -27.27 -5.37 -31.90
N GLN A 50 -27.26 -4.13 -32.38
CA GLN A 50 -28.31 -3.61 -33.26
C GLN A 50 -28.37 -4.30 -34.63
N HIS A 51 -27.25 -4.86 -35.10
CA HIS A 51 -27.11 -5.40 -36.46
C HIS A 51 -26.48 -6.81 -36.48
N GLU A 52 -26.67 -7.57 -35.41
CA GLU A 52 -25.99 -8.84 -35.19
C GLU A 52 -26.27 -9.84 -36.32
N GLU A 53 -27.54 -9.95 -36.75
CA GLU A 53 -27.94 -10.83 -37.85
C GLU A 53 -27.23 -10.51 -39.17
N LEU A 54 -26.98 -9.21 -39.43
CA LEU A 54 -26.27 -8.76 -40.62
C LEU A 54 -24.81 -9.19 -40.59
N PHE A 55 -24.12 -9.05 -39.45
CA PHE A 55 -22.74 -9.52 -39.31
C PHE A 55 -22.65 -11.06 -39.39
N ARG A 56 -23.60 -11.78 -38.78
CA ARG A 56 -23.62 -13.26 -38.79
C ARG A 56 -23.93 -13.85 -40.17
N ARG A 57 -24.64 -13.14 -41.05
CA ARG A 57 -24.90 -13.56 -42.44
C ARG A 57 -23.61 -13.84 -43.22
N TYR A 58 -22.53 -13.14 -42.89
CA TYR A 58 -21.21 -13.33 -43.50
C TYR A 58 -20.38 -14.43 -42.86
N LYS A 59 -20.96 -15.23 -41.95
CA LYS A 59 -20.26 -16.27 -41.17
C LYS A 59 -19.01 -15.71 -40.46
N ALA A 60 -19.05 -14.45 -40.06
CA ALA A 60 -17.93 -13.81 -39.38
C ALA A 60 -17.72 -14.43 -38.00
N LEU A 61 -16.45 -14.60 -37.63
CA LEU A 61 -16.07 -14.94 -36.26
C LEU A 61 -16.19 -13.67 -35.41
N VAL A 62 -16.85 -13.78 -34.26
CA VAL A 62 -17.07 -12.65 -33.36
C VAL A 62 -16.35 -12.92 -32.05
N GLU A 63 -15.41 -12.05 -31.72
CA GLU A 63 -14.58 -12.14 -30.53
C GLU A 63 -14.79 -10.91 -29.65
N GLU A 64 -14.58 -11.05 -28.34
CA GLU A 64 -14.52 -9.91 -27.44
C GLU A 64 -13.26 -9.09 -27.73
N ASN A 65 -13.37 -7.76 -27.78
CA ASN A 65 -12.18 -6.91 -27.77
C ASN A 65 -11.61 -6.90 -26.35
N ILE A 66 -10.75 -7.87 -26.06
CA ILE A 66 -10.09 -8.03 -24.77
C ILE A 66 -8.97 -6.99 -24.61
N THR A 67 -8.75 -6.56 -23.38
CA THR A 67 -7.57 -5.76 -23.04
C THR A 67 -6.42 -6.71 -22.73
N VAL A 68 -5.32 -6.60 -23.48
CA VAL A 68 -4.10 -7.38 -23.23
C VAL A 68 -3.12 -6.51 -22.45
N SER A 69 -2.52 -7.07 -21.39
CA SER A 69 -1.46 -6.40 -20.62
C SER A 69 -0.10 -6.96 -21.01
N VAL A 70 0.95 -6.14 -20.93
CA VAL A 70 2.33 -6.58 -21.17
C VAL A 70 2.72 -7.60 -20.09
N HIS A 71 3.20 -8.78 -20.49
CA HIS A 71 3.79 -9.76 -19.58
C HIS A 71 5.18 -9.30 -19.14
N ALA A 72 5.26 -8.58 -18.03
CA ALA A 72 6.45 -8.59 -17.18
C ALA A 72 6.14 -9.56 -16.04
N GLU A 73 6.92 -10.63 -15.88
CA GLU A 73 6.91 -11.38 -14.63
C GLU A 73 7.30 -10.39 -13.53
N GLY A 74 6.35 -10.02 -12.66
CA GLY A 74 6.59 -9.05 -11.61
C GLY A 74 7.51 -9.67 -10.56
N GLU A 75 8.72 -9.13 -10.41
CA GLU A 75 9.47 -9.35 -9.18
C GLU A 75 9.11 -8.24 -8.19
N ASP A 76 8.95 -8.61 -6.92
CA ASP A 76 8.79 -7.61 -5.86
C ASP A 76 10.06 -6.75 -5.76
N GLU A 77 9.94 -5.42 -5.82
CA GLU A 77 11.05 -4.55 -5.49
C GLU A 77 11.24 -4.56 -3.97
N ILE A 78 12.37 -5.09 -3.49
CA ILE A 78 12.74 -4.94 -2.07
C ILE A 78 13.27 -3.52 -1.87
N PRO A 79 12.61 -2.62 -1.11
CA PRO A 79 13.11 -1.26 -0.94
C PRO A 79 14.47 -1.24 -0.25
N TRP A 80 15.29 -0.21 -0.53
CA TRP A 80 16.65 -0.11 0.04
C TRP A 80 16.65 -0.20 1.57
N GLY A 81 15.65 0.40 2.22
CA GLY A 81 15.53 0.40 3.67
C GLY A 81 15.31 -1.01 4.24
N VAL A 82 14.50 -1.82 3.55
CA VAL A 82 14.25 -3.23 3.89
C VAL A 82 15.52 -4.07 3.72
N ARG A 83 16.31 -3.81 2.67
CA ARG A 83 17.63 -4.44 2.50
C ARG A 83 18.62 -4.00 3.58
N TYR A 84 18.66 -2.71 3.89
CA TYR A 84 19.60 -2.11 4.84
C TYR A 84 19.43 -2.72 6.23
N VAL A 85 18.19 -2.91 6.69
CA VAL A 85 17.91 -3.55 7.98
C VAL A 85 18.09 -5.07 7.97
N GLY A 86 18.47 -5.66 6.83
CA GLY A 86 18.79 -7.07 6.70
C GLY A 86 17.57 -8.00 6.70
N ALA A 87 16.36 -7.47 6.51
CA ALA A 87 15.11 -8.25 6.57
C ALA A 87 15.12 -9.45 5.62
N GLN A 88 15.59 -9.24 4.38
CA GLN A 88 15.69 -10.28 3.36
C GLN A 88 16.48 -11.51 3.82
N LYS A 89 17.57 -11.31 4.57
CA LYS A 89 18.40 -12.40 5.09
C LYS A 89 17.68 -13.18 6.21
N LEU A 90 16.76 -12.53 6.92
CA LEU A 90 16.02 -13.12 8.03
C LEU A 90 14.80 -13.93 7.57
N TRP A 91 14.22 -13.61 6.42
CA TRP A 91 13.00 -14.25 5.90
C TRP A 91 13.10 -15.77 5.76
N ARG A 92 14.29 -16.34 5.53
CA ARG A 92 14.51 -17.80 5.53
C ARG A 92 14.13 -18.47 6.85
N LYS A 93 14.16 -17.73 7.97
CA LYS A 93 13.82 -18.22 9.32
C LYS A 93 12.39 -17.86 9.74
N GLY A 94 11.63 -17.15 8.91
CA GLY A 94 10.29 -16.66 9.19
C GLY A 94 10.11 -15.20 8.76
N ARG A 95 8.88 -14.85 8.38
CA ARG A 95 8.53 -13.54 7.81
C ARG A 95 7.49 -12.75 8.63
N GLY A 96 7.31 -13.11 9.90
CA GLY A 96 6.39 -12.43 10.81
C GLY A 96 4.99 -13.03 10.93
N ALA A 97 4.75 -14.21 10.35
CA ALA A 97 3.46 -14.91 10.38
C ALA A 97 2.76 -14.87 11.75
N GLY A 98 1.51 -14.38 11.76
CA GLY A 98 0.64 -14.35 12.93
C GLY A 98 0.98 -13.30 14.00
N VAL A 99 2.02 -12.48 13.79
CA VAL A 99 2.36 -11.37 14.70
C VAL A 99 1.44 -10.19 14.42
N LYS A 100 0.83 -9.63 15.47
CA LYS A 100 -0.12 -8.52 15.37
C LYS A 100 0.60 -7.17 15.49
N VAL A 101 0.56 -6.38 14.43
CA VAL A 101 1.16 -5.04 14.38
C VAL A 101 0.05 -4.00 14.21
N ALA A 102 -0.12 -3.15 15.22
CA ALA A 102 -1.00 -1.98 15.12
C ALA A 102 -0.23 -0.77 14.58
N VAL A 103 -0.82 -0.08 13.61
CA VAL A 103 -0.32 1.19 13.09
C VAL A 103 -1.31 2.28 13.53
N ILE A 104 -0.89 3.11 14.48
CA ILE A 104 -1.66 4.26 14.96
C ILE A 104 -1.34 5.46 14.06
N ASP A 105 -2.22 5.74 13.09
CA ASP A 105 -1.92 6.71 12.02
C ASP A 105 -3.21 7.28 11.36
N THR A 106 -3.10 7.81 10.15
CA THR A 106 -4.13 8.46 9.33
C THR A 106 -5.06 7.49 8.60
N GLY A 107 -4.89 6.18 8.81
CA GLY A 107 -5.64 5.12 8.15
C GLY A 107 -4.88 4.44 7.01
N ILE A 108 -5.29 3.21 6.69
CA ILE A 108 -4.63 2.35 5.70
C ILE A 108 -5.56 2.10 4.51
N SER A 109 -5.02 2.15 3.29
CA SER A 109 -5.76 1.80 2.07
C SER A 109 -6.02 0.30 2.05
N ARG A 110 -7.22 -0.10 2.46
CA ARG A 110 -7.61 -1.51 2.62
C ARG A 110 -7.63 -2.32 1.34
N GLU A 111 -7.84 -1.65 0.21
CA GLU A 111 -7.84 -2.27 -1.12
C GLU A 111 -6.45 -2.26 -1.77
N HIS A 112 -5.42 -1.75 -1.09
CA HIS A 112 -4.07 -1.74 -1.64
C HIS A 112 -3.59 -3.17 -1.85
N PHE A 113 -3.16 -3.46 -3.07
CA PHE A 113 -2.90 -4.83 -3.50
C PHE A 113 -1.73 -5.50 -2.75
N ASP A 114 -0.80 -4.71 -2.20
CA ASP A 114 0.30 -5.16 -1.32
C ASP A 114 -0.04 -5.22 0.18
N LEU A 115 -1.24 -4.83 0.60
CA LEU A 115 -1.60 -4.76 2.03
C LEU A 115 -2.86 -5.53 2.40
N ARG A 116 -3.80 -5.65 1.46
CA ARG A 116 -5.18 -6.06 1.73
C ARG A 116 -5.28 -7.40 2.43
N ASP A 117 -4.41 -8.36 2.10
CA ASP A 117 -4.50 -9.71 2.62
C ASP A 117 -3.86 -9.79 4.02
N GLN A 118 -2.96 -8.86 4.38
CA GLN A 118 -2.43 -8.72 5.74
C GLN A 118 -3.24 -7.85 6.68
N ILE A 119 -4.19 -7.03 6.19
CA ILE A 119 -5.06 -6.23 7.07
C ILE A 119 -6.10 -7.14 7.74
N LYS A 120 -5.92 -7.42 9.04
CA LYS A 120 -6.79 -8.34 9.79
C LYS A 120 -7.86 -7.65 10.64
N GLY A 121 -7.83 -6.31 10.72
CA GLY A 121 -8.78 -5.56 11.53
C GLY A 121 -8.31 -4.14 11.78
N GLY A 122 -8.93 -3.49 12.76
CA GLY A 122 -8.61 -2.12 13.11
C GLY A 122 -9.75 -1.41 13.81
N VAL A 123 -9.51 -0.15 14.14
CA VAL A 123 -10.53 0.77 14.69
C VAL A 123 -10.40 2.12 14.00
N GLN A 124 -11.55 2.73 13.73
CA GLN A 124 -11.61 4.07 13.17
C GLN A 124 -12.11 5.05 14.24
N LEU A 125 -11.20 5.84 14.80
CA LEU A 125 -11.50 6.84 15.82
C LEU A 125 -11.75 8.23 15.23
N VAL A 126 -11.34 8.43 13.97
CA VAL A 126 -11.51 9.69 13.23
C VAL A 126 -12.06 9.42 11.83
N ARG A 127 -12.95 10.31 11.38
CA ARG A 127 -13.58 10.26 10.06
C ARG A 127 -12.93 11.26 9.10
N GLY A 128 -13.18 11.08 7.81
CA GLY A 128 -12.72 11.99 6.77
C GLY A 128 -12.01 11.27 5.64
N LYS A 129 -11.57 12.08 4.66
CA LYS A 129 -10.84 11.60 3.48
C LYS A 129 -9.54 10.90 3.86
N GLN A 130 -8.99 10.15 2.92
CA GLN A 130 -7.72 9.45 3.12
C GLN A 130 -6.53 10.42 2.94
N ASN A 131 -5.56 10.38 3.87
CA ASN A 131 -4.32 11.16 3.78
C ASN A 131 -3.25 10.43 2.95
N GLY A 132 -2.93 9.20 3.35
CA GLY A 132 -1.95 8.33 2.69
C GLY A 132 -0.72 7.99 3.54
N HIS A 133 -0.39 8.80 4.55
CA HIS A 133 0.74 8.54 5.44
C HIS A 133 0.68 7.16 6.10
N GLY A 134 -0.47 6.75 6.64
CA GLY A 134 -0.64 5.45 7.29
C GLY A 134 -0.51 4.27 6.33
N THR A 135 -0.91 4.46 5.06
CA THR A 135 -0.70 3.47 4.00
C THR A 135 0.79 3.33 3.67
N HIS A 136 1.54 4.43 3.65
CA HIS A 136 2.99 4.41 3.45
C HIS A 136 3.72 3.70 4.59
N VAL A 137 3.39 4.04 5.84
CA VAL A 137 3.92 3.39 7.04
C VAL A 137 3.62 1.89 7.04
N ALA A 138 2.39 1.50 6.69
CA ALA A 138 1.97 0.10 6.61
C ALA A 138 2.82 -0.72 5.63
N GLY A 139 3.08 -0.21 4.43
CA GLY A 139 3.88 -0.93 3.42
C GLY A 139 5.31 -1.21 3.86
N ILE A 140 5.93 -0.31 4.62
CA ILE A 140 7.28 -0.53 5.15
C ILE A 140 7.28 -1.75 6.10
N ILE A 141 6.20 -1.94 6.87
CA ILE A 141 6.09 -3.05 7.82
C ILE A 141 5.71 -4.34 7.09
N VAL A 142 4.64 -4.35 6.30
CA VAL A 142 3.95 -5.59 5.88
C VAL A 142 3.67 -5.71 4.39
N ALA A 143 4.20 -4.84 3.51
CA ALA A 143 3.94 -5.00 2.08
C ALA A 143 4.27 -6.44 1.64
N GLU A 144 3.28 -7.11 1.06
CA GLU A 144 3.26 -8.54 0.86
C GLU A 144 4.30 -8.98 -0.18
N MET A 145 4.79 -10.21 -0.04
CA MET A 145 5.60 -10.85 -1.07
C MET A 145 4.68 -11.59 -2.05
N ASN A 146 4.13 -10.84 -3.00
CA ASN A 146 3.05 -11.27 -3.88
C ASN A 146 3.45 -11.17 -5.38
N GLN A 147 4.74 -11.01 -5.69
CA GLN A 147 5.29 -10.91 -7.04
C GLN A 147 4.79 -9.66 -7.80
N ARG A 148 4.58 -8.54 -7.09
CA ARG A 148 4.25 -7.23 -7.67
C ARG A 148 4.54 -6.15 -6.63
N GLY A 149 4.87 -4.94 -7.11
CA GLY A 149 5.04 -3.81 -6.20
C GLY A 149 6.28 -3.94 -5.32
N ILE A 150 6.12 -3.86 -4.00
CA ILE A 150 7.24 -3.89 -3.05
C ILE A 150 7.03 -4.89 -1.91
N VAL A 151 8.13 -5.23 -1.22
CA VAL A 151 8.07 -6.07 0.00
C VAL A 151 8.47 -5.29 1.25
N GLY A 152 7.67 -5.40 2.31
CA GLY A 152 7.92 -4.83 3.63
C GLY A 152 8.84 -5.70 4.49
N VAL A 153 9.18 -5.22 5.69
CA VAL A 153 10.12 -5.92 6.57
C VAL A 153 9.57 -7.26 7.07
N SER A 154 8.30 -7.31 7.47
CA SER A 154 7.55 -8.50 7.94
C SER A 154 6.34 -8.78 7.04
N PRO A 155 6.53 -9.32 5.83
CA PRO A 155 5.46 -9.44 4.83
C PRO A 155 4.35 -10.44 5.20
N GLU A 156 4.52 -11.25 6.25
CA GLU A 156 3.50 -12.19 6.74
C GLU A 156 2.88 -11.77 8.09
N ALA A 157 3.24 -10.59 8.63
CA ALA A 157 2.64 -10.09 9.86
C ALA A 157 1.22 -9.58 9.64
N HIS A 158 0.36 -9.75 10.65
CA HIS A 158 -1.01 -9.27 10.65
C HIS A 158 -1.06 -7.78 11.00
N LEU A 159 -1.55 -6.98 10.07
CA LEU A 159 -1.65 -5.54 10.19
C LEU A 159 -3.02 -5.13 10.74
N TYR A 160 -3.02 -4.21 11.70
CA TYR A 160 -4.23 -3.62 12.28
C TYR A 160 -4.22 -2.10 12.07
N ASP A 161 -5.25 -1.63 11.36
CA ASP A 161 -5.44 -0.22 11.01
C ASP A 161 -6.07 0.54 12.19
N VAL A 162 -5.25 1.24 12.98
CA VAL A 162 -5.71 2.04 14.11
C VAL A 162 -5.74 3.51 13.68
N ARG A 163 -6.82 3.89 12.99
CA ARG A 163 -6.97 5.25 12.46
C ARG A 163 -7.29 6.23 13.58
N ALA A 164 -6.28 6.98 13.99
CA ALA A 164 -6.34 7.99 15.05
C ALA A 164 -6.12 9.41 14.55
N PHE A 165 -5.68 9.60 13.30
CA PHE A 165 -5.44 10.90 12.70
C PHE A 165 -6.42 11.17 11.55
N ASP A 166 -6.80 12.44 11.39
CA ASP A 166 -7.64 12.89 10.28
C ASP A 166 -6.86 13.02 8.96
N HIS A 167 -7.52 13.56 7.95
CA HIS A 167 -6.94 13.78 6.63
C HIS A 167 -5.83 14.84 6.58
N GLU A 168 -5.73 15.71 7.58
CA GLU A 168 -4.69 16.74 7.72
C GLU A 168 -3.51 16.23 8.57
N GLY A 169 -3.57 14.97 9.03
CA GLY A 169 -2.56 14.39 9.92
C GLY A 169 -2.65 14.94 11.34
N GLN A 170 -3.82 15.40 11.78
CA GLN A 170 -4.06 15.91 13.12
C GLN A 170 -4.79 14.88 13.99
N SER A 171 -4.51 14.91 15.29
CA SER A 171 -5.19 14.09 16.28
C SER A 171 -5.20 14.80 17.63
N SER A 172 -6.19 14.46 18.46
CA SER A 172 -6.22 14.88 19.85
C SER A 172 -5.51 13.84 20.73
N LEU A 173 -4.95 14.28 21.86
CA LEU A 173 -4.36 13.36 22.83
C LEU A 173 -5.37 12.32 23.34
N SER A 174 -6.64 12.69 23.53
CA SER A 174 -7.67 11.74 23.96
C SER A 174 -7.97 10.67 22.91
N THR A 175 -7.90 11.00 21.62
CA THR A 175 -7.98 10.03 20.52
C THR A 175 -6.78 9.09 20.50
N ILE A 176 -5.57 9.60 20.69
CA ILE A 176 -4.34 8.78 20.74
C ILE A 176 -4.39 7.82 21.94
N LEU A 177 -4.86 8.28 23.10
CA LEU A 177 -5.05 7.42 24.28
C LEU A 177 -6.07 6.30 24.03
N GLN A 178 -7.18 6.60 23.32
CA GLN A 178 -8.15 5.57 22.91
C GLN A 178 -7.53 4.55 21.95
N ALA A 179 -6.69 4.97 21.00
CA ALA A 179 -5.98 4.09 20.09
C ALA A 179 -5.02 3.13 20.83
N LEU A 180 -4.28 3.64 21.82
CA LEU A 180 -3.43 2.83 22.68
C LEU A 180 -4.24 1.84 23.52
N GLN A 181 -5.33 2.29 24.14
CA GLN A 181 -6.21 1.42 24.92
C GLN A 181 -6.80 0.29 24.06
N TRP A 182 -7.26 0.61 22.85
CA TRP A 182 -7.75 -0.40 21.91
C TRP A 182 -6.66 -1.40 21.55
N SER A 183 -5.44 -0.93 21.25
CA SER A 183 -4.31 -1.79 20.89
C SER A 183 -3.91 -2.73 22.04
N ILE A 184 -3.91 -2.23 23.27
CA ILE A 184 -3.64 -3.03 24.48
C ILE A 184 -4.76 -4.07 24.68
N ALA A 185 -6.02 -3.65 24.63
CA ALA A 185 -7.17 -4.53 24.83
C ALA A 185 -7.23 -5.67 23.79
N ASN A 186 -6.78 -5.40 22.56
CA ASN A 186 -6.73 -6.39 21.48
C ASN A 186 -5.42 -7.20 21.45
N LYS A 187 -4.55 -7.04 22.47
CA LYS A 187 -3.30 -7.79 22.66
C LYS A 187 -2.41 -7.73 21.41
N MET A 188 -2.15 -6.51 20.92
CA MET A 188 -1.17 -6.30 19.87
C MET A 188 0.23 -6.73 20.34
N ASP A 189 1.06 -7.20 19.42
CA ASP A 189 2.45 -7.57 19.73
C ASP A 189 3.39 -6.37 19.57
N VAL A 190 3.12 -5.55 18.56
CA VAL A 190 3.86 -4.33 18.24
C VAL A 190 2.89 -3.19 17.97
N ILE A 191 3.17 -2.00 18.50
CA ILE A 191 2.46 -0.76 18.18
C ILE A 191 3.45 0.22 17.56
N ASN A 192 3.21 0.62 16.32
CA ASN A 192 3.95 1.65 15.62
C ASN A 192 3.24 3.01 15.74
N MET A 193 3.98 4.01 16.22
CA MET A 193 3.55 5.38 16.46
C MET A 193 4.41 6.35 15.63
N SER A 194 4.13 6.47 14.34
CA SER A 194 4.85 7.34 13.41
C SER A 194 4.42 8.82 13.49
N PHE A 195 4.21 9.31 14.71
CA PHE A 195 3.79 10.67 15.03
C PHE A 195 4.59 11.22 16.21
N GLY A 196 4.56 12.54 16.39
CA GLY A 196 5.22 13.23 17.49
C GLY A 196 4.29 14.22 18.19
N MET A 197 4.56 14.47 19.47
CA MET A 197 3.95 15.51 20.28
C MET A 197 5.05 16.26 21.06
N PRO A 198 4.94 17.60 21.16
CA PRO A 198 6.02 18.41 21.73
C PRO A 198 6.11 18.35 23.25
N GLN A 199 5.02 17.98 23.93
CA GLN A 199 4.90 18.08 25.39
C GLN A 199 4.75 16.71 26.05
N TYR A 200 5.28 16.59 27.26
CA TYR A 200 5.05 15.43 28.11
C TYR A 200 3.58 15.38 28.53
N SER A 201 3.00 14.18 28.47
CA SER A 201 1.71 13.85 29.09
C SER A 201 1.86 12.68 30.06
N GLU A 202 1.40 12.87 31.29
CA GLU A 202 1.35 11.83 32.32
C GLU A 202 0.38 10.70 31.94
N ALA A 203 -0.74 11.03 31.29
CA ALA A 203 -1.71 10.04 30.83
C ALA A 203 -1.11 9.13 29.75
N MET A 204 -0.34 9.71 28.81
CA MET A 204 0.37 8.96 27.78
C MET A 204 1.49 8.10 28.37
N ALA A 205 2.25 8.62 29.35
CA ALA A 205 3.25 7.83 30.07
C ALA A 205 2.65 6.59 30.74
N ARG A 206 1.50 6.74 31.41
CA ARG A 206 0.77 5.60 32.02
C ARG A 206 0.28 4.60 30.98
N ALA A 207 -0.21 5.07 29.83
CA ALA A 207 -0.64 4.19 28.75
C ALA A 207 0.53 3.40 28.15
N VAL A 208 1.67 4.06 27.91
CA VAL A 208 2.94 3.44 27.48
C VAL A 208 3.39 2.37 28.48
N ASN A 209 3.46 2.72 29.77
CA ASN A 209 3.86 1.78 30.82
C ASN A 209 2.92 0.56 30.90
N ARG A 210 1.60 0.78 30.76
CA ARG A 210 0.62 -0.31 30.73
C ARG A 210 0.83 -1.25 29.53
N ALA A 211 1.06 -0.70 28.33
CA ALA A 211 1.34 -1.54 27.16
C ALA A 211 2.65 -2.34 27.34
N HIS A 212 3.69 -1.69 27.86
CA HIS A 212 4.97 -2.33 28.14
C HIS A 212 4.84 -3.49 29.14
N GLN A 213 4.09 -3.30 30.24
CA GLN A 213 3.81 -4.35 31.22
C GLN A 213 3.03 -5.54 30.66
N GLN A 214 2.28 -5.35 29.57
CA GLN A 214 1.60 -6.43 28.85
C GLN A 214 2.50 -7.11 27.80
N GLY A 215 3.79 -6.74 27.75
CA GLY A 215 4.76 -7.31 26.80
C GLY A 215 4.64 -6.74 25.38
N ILE A 216 3.91 -5.65 25.18
CA ILE A 216 3.72 -5.03 23.87
C ILE A 216 4.94 -4.17 23.54
N VAL A 217 5.52 -4.38 22.35
CA VAL A 217 6.63 -3.57 21.86
C VAL A 217 6.10 -2.24 21.31
N LEU A 218 6.58 -1.13 21.85
CA LEU A 218 6.22 0.21 21.42
C LEU A 218 7.35 0.81 20.59
N VAL A 219 7.04 1.28 19.38
CA VAL A 219 8.00 1.91 18.47
C VAL A 219 7.46 3.27 18.04
N ALA A 220 8.28 4.31 18.12
CA ALA A 220 7.87 5.67 17.78
C ALA A 220 8.94 6.43 16.97
N SER A 221 8.49 7.34 16.12
CA SER A 221 9.39 8.24 15.39
C SER A 221 10.01 9.28 16.33
N ALA A 222 11.29 9.58 16.13
CA ALA A 222 12.00 10.51 17.01
C ALA A 222 11.59 11.99 16.82
N GLY A 223 11.03 12.36 15.67
CA GLY A 223 10.72 13.75 15.33
C GLY A 223 11.55 14.28 14.16
N ASN A 224 11.03 15.28 13.45
CA ASN A 224 11.60 15.80 12.19
C ASN A 224 12.10 17.25 12.29
N GLY A 225 12.20 17.81 13.50
CA GLY A 225 12.67 19.19 13.72
C GLY A 225 14.19 19.36 13.83
N GLY A 226 14.98 18.29 13.67
CA GLY A 226 16.45 18.31 13.81
C GLY A 226 16.99 18.52 15.23
N GLY A 227 16.12 18.91 16.17
CA GLY A 227 16.43 19.15 17.57
C GLY A 227 16.19 17.93 18.45
N GLU A 228 15.51 18.17 19.55
CA GLU A 228 15.28 17.24 20.63
C GLU A 228 14.19 16.20 20.30
N VAL A 229 14.35 14.95 20.75
CA VAL A 229 13.41 13.83 20.46
C VAL A 229 12.00 14.12 20.97
N GLU A 230 10.97 13.95 20.15
CA GLU A 230 9.59 14.21 20.54
C GLU A 230 8.99 13.04 21.35
N TYR A 231 7.85 13.28 22.02
CA TYR A 231 7.06 12.18 22.58
C TYR A 231 6.19 11.57 21.47
N PRO A 232 5.89 10.25 21.48
CA PRO A 232 6.15 9.31 22.55
C PRO A 232 7.54 8.64 22.53
N ALA A 233 8.40 8.91 21.54
CA ALA A 233 9.72 8.30 21.44
C ALA A 233 10.63 8.55 22.65
N ARG A 234 10.40 9.64 23.39
CA ARG A 234 11.14 9.98 24.62
C ARG A 234 10.68 9.23 25.88
N TYR A 235 9.52 8.56 25.87
CA TYR A 235 9.07 7.81 27.04
C TYR A 235 9.93 6.57 27.29
N ASP A 236 10.14 6.25 28.57
CA ASP A 236 10.76 4.98 28.96
C ASP A 236 9.89 3.81 28.49
N GLY A 237 10.53 2.74 28.00
CA GLY A 237 9.84 1.59 27.40
C GLY A 237 9.42 1.75 25.93
N VAL A 238 9.68 2.91 25.31
CA VAL A 238 9.47 3.13 23.87
C VAL A 238 10.78 3.05 23.10
N LEU A 239 10.76 2.36 21.96
CA LEU A 239 11.85 2.36 20.99
C LEU A 239 11.73 3.60 20.10
N GLY A 240 12.46 4.66 20.44
CA GLY A 240 12.50 5.90 19.67
C GLY A 240 13.48 5.81 18.51
N VAL A 241 12.98 6.06 17.29
CA VAL A 241 13.70 5.78 16.04
C VAL A 241 14.06 7.06 15.28
N SER A 242 15.36 7.32 15.17
CA SER A 242 15.93 8.37 14.32
C SER A 242 16.10 7.90 12.87
N ALA A 243 16.10 8.85 11.94
CA ALA A 243 16.18 8.59 10.50
C ALA A 243 17.62 8.68 9.98
N ILE A 244 18.03 7.68 9.20
CA ILE A 244 19.29 7.68 8.45
C ILE A 244 19.04 7.63 6.94
N ASP A 245 20.01 8.12 6.17
CA ASP A 245 20.06 8.01 4.72
C ASP A 245 20.72 6.71 4.24
N GLN A 246 20.83 6.55 2.93
CA GLN A 246 21.41 5.38 2.27
C GLN A 246 22.90 5.17 2.61
N THR A 247 23.60 6.21 3.08
CA THR A 247 25.00 6.14 3.53
C THR A 247 25.14 5.74 5.01
N GLY A 248 24.01 5.57 5.70
CA GLY A 248 23.96 5.32 7.14
C GLY A 248 24.14 6.57 8.00
N LYS A 249 24.20 7.76 7.38
CA LYS A 249 24.32 9.03 8.10
C LYS A 249 22.96 9.48 8.63
N LEU A 250 22.97 10.11 9.80
CA LEU A 250 21.77 10.70 10.39
C LEU A 250 21.25 11.82 9.48
N ALA A 251 19.97 11.76 9.11
CA ALA A 251 19.35 12.79 8.29
C ALA A 251 19.32 14.13 9.04
N SER A 252 19.51 15.24 8.33
CA SER A 252 19.59 16.59 8.93
C SER A 252 18.34 16.96 9.75
N PHE A 253 17.17 16.53 9.30
CA PHE A 253 15.89 16.73 9.97
C PHE A 253 15.67 15.80 11.17
N SER A 254 16.44 14.72 11.31
CA SER A 254 16.18 13.73 12.36
C SER A 254 16.45 14.33 13.74
N ALA A 255 15.46 14.26 14.61
CA ALA A 255 15.66 14.57 16.02
C ALA A 255 16.65 13.59 16.66
N ARG A 256 17.32 14.06 17.72
CA ARG A 256 18.46 13.42 18.37
C ARG A 256 18.47 13.68 19.89
N GLY A 257 19.21 12.87 20.63
CA GLY A 257 19.35 12.98 22.08
C GLY A 257 18.57 11.91 22.84
N LYS A 258 18.18 12.20 24.10
CA LYS A 258 17.52 11.25 25.00
C LYS A 258 16.21 10.74 24.38
N GLY A 259 16.06 9.41 24.30
CA GLY A 259 14.90 8.74 23.69
C GLY A 259 15.18 8.15 22.29
N ALA A 260 16.15 8.70 21.54
CA ALA A 260 16.56 8.16 20.24
C ALA A 260 17.51 6.97 20.44
N ASN A 261 16.94 5.81 20.78
CA ASN A 261 17.71 4.59 21.07
C ASN A 261 17.93 3.70 19.84
N MET A 262 17.27 3.98 18.72
CA MET A 262 17.41 3.24 17.46
C MET A 262 17.61 4.19 16.28
N LYS A 263 18.23 3.67 15.21
CA LYS A 263 18.37 4.36 13.91
C LYS A 263 17.89 3.43 12.80
N ALA A 264 17.12 3.95 11.86
CA ALA A 264 16.64 3.17 10.73
C ALA A 264 16.47 4.05 9.47
N PRO A 265 16.42 3.42 8.27
CA PRO A 265 16.18 4.09 6.99
C PRO A 265 14.98 5.04 7.01
N GLY A 266 15.21 6.33 6.74
CA GLY A 266 14.16 7.35 6.74
C GLY A 266 14.26 8.39 5.62
N VAL A 267 15.13 8.17 4.63
CA VAL A 267 15.31 9.07 3.46
C VAL A 267 15.08 8.28 2.16
N ASP A 268 14.34 8.88 1.22
CA ASP A 268 13.90 8.28 -0.05
C ASP A 268 13.29 6.89 0.12
N ILE A 269 12.41 6.75 1.11
CA ILE A 269 11.77 5.47 1.43
C ILE A 269 10.58 5.27 0.50
N LEU A 270 10.75 4.35 -0.46
CA LEU A 270 9.66 3.87 -1.31
C LEU A 270 8.71 3.00 -0.47
N SER A 271 7.42 3.33 -0.49
CA SER A 271 6.37 2.51 0.11
C SER A 271 5.03 2.65 -0.61
N THR A 272 4.06 1.83 -0.22
CA THR A 272 2.68 1.83 -0.71
C THR A 272 1.97 3.15 -0.48
N TRP A 273 1.06 3.53 -1.36
CA TRP A 273 0.31 4.79 -1.33
C TRP A 273 -1.14 4.54 -1.81
N PRO A 274 -2.14 5.30 -1.31
CA PRO A 274 -3.53 5.08 -1.73
C PRO A 274 -3.73 5.08 -3.24
N GLY A 275 -4.68 4.24 -3.69
CA GLY A 275 -4.99 4.07 -5.11
C GLY A 275 -4.07 3.09 -5.84
N ASN A 276 -3.51 2.08 -5.13
CA ASN A 276 -2.57 1.11 -5.68
C ASN A 276 -1.31 1.77 -6.28
N GLN A 277 -0.82 2.80 -5.60
CA GLN A 277 0.35 3.57 -6.03
C GLN A 277 1.51 3.37 -5.06
N PHE A 278 2.68 3.90 -5.43
CA PHE A 278 3.85 3.95 -4.56
C PHE A 278 4.37 5.37 -4.47
N LYS A 279 4.97 5.73 -3.34
CA LYS A 279 5.54 7.06 -3.12
C LYS A 279 6.85 6.97 -2.33
N LYS A 280 7.79 7.86 -2.64
CA LYS A 280 8.99 8.06 -1.82
C LYS A 280 8.74 9.19 -0.82
N LEU A 281 9.03 8.93 0.46
CA LEU A 281 8.92 9.92 1.53
C LEU A 281 10.17 9.95 2.41
N ASN A 282 10.33 11.08 3.10
CA ASN A 282 11.40 11.35 4.06
C ASN A 282 10.79 11.59 5.44
N GLY A 283 11.38 11.01 6.48
CA GLY A 283 10.98 11.27 7.85
C GLY A 283 11.38 10.16 8.82
N THR A 284 11.47 10.52 10.10
CA THR A 284 11.53 9.53 11.20
C THR A 284 10.27 8.66 11.24
N SER A 285 9.15 9.15 10.71
CA SER A 285 7.91 8.39 10.48
C SER A 285 8.07 7.22 9.50
N MET A 286 9.04 7.28 8.59
CA MET A 286 9.41 6.15 7.71
C MET A 286 10.50 5.27 8.34
N ALA A 287 11.29 5.79 9.27
CA ALA A 287 12.29 5.02 10.01
C ALA A 287 11.65 4.08 11.05
N ALA A 288 10.70 4.59 11.85
CA ALA A 288 9.99 3.81 12.87
C ALA A 288 9.41 2.47 12.37
N PRO A 289 8.67 2.40 11.24
CA PRO A 289 8.09 1.15 10.77
C PRO A 289 9.12 0.09 10.37
N HIS A 290 10.36 0.46 9.99
CA HIS A 290 11.41 -0.55 9.78
C HIS A 290 11.72 -1.29 11.10
N VAL A 291 11.82 -0.57 12.21
CA VAL A 291 12.07 -1.17 13.54
C VAL A 291 10.86 -1.97 14.03
N ALA A 292 9.64 -1.45 13.83
CA ALA A 292 8.41 -2.19 14.14
C ALA A 292 8.35 -3.51 13.36
N GLY A 293 8.67 -3.48 12.06
CA GLY A 293 8.76 -4.66 11.21
C GLY A 293 9.84 -5.64 11.68
N LEU A 294 11.03 -5.18 12.08
CA LEU A 294 12.07 -6.06 12.62
C LEU A 294 11.65 -6.74 13.93
N LYS A 295 10.94 -6.01 14.79
CA LYS A 295 10.40 -6.57 16.03
C LYS A 295 9.31 -7.61 15.75
N ALA A 296 8.47 -7.37 14.74
CA ALA A 296 7.52 -8.37 14.29
C ALA A 296 8.20 -9.64 13.74
N LEU A 297 9.26 -9.50 12.93
CA LEU A 297 10.07 -10.63 12.46
C LEU A 297 10.67 -11.42 13.62
N GLU A 298 11.22 -10.71 14.61
CA GLU A 298 11.86 -11.31 15.79
C GLU A 298 10.85 -12.13 16.61
N ILE A 299 9.67 -11.57 16.88
CA ILE A 299 8.59 -12.24 17.63
C ILE A 299 8.09 -13.46 16.86
N GLY A 300 7.83 -13.31 15.56
CA GLY A 300 7.31 -14.41 14.72
C GLY A 300 8.28 -15.59 14.66
N ARG A 301 9.59 -15.32 14.66
CA ARG A 301 10.61 -16.37 14.72
C ARG A 301 10.62 -17.15 16.04
N LYS A 302 10.28 -16.51 17.16
CA LYS A 302 10.23 -17.15 18.49
C LYS A 302 8.96 -17.98 18.71
N ARG A 303 7.93 -17.80 17.89
CA ARG A 303 6.65 -18.54 17.95
C ARG A 303 6.66 -19.84 17.15
N LYS A 304 7.66 -20.05 16.30
CA LYS A 304 7.90 -21.32 15.59
C LYS A 304 8.72 -22.26 16.47
#